data_AF-Q1M6I9-F1
#
_entry.id   AF-Q1M6I9-F1
#
_cell.length_a   1.000
_cell.length_b   1.000
_cell.length_c   1.000
_cell.angle_alpha   90.00
_cell.angle_beta   90.00
_cell.angle_gamma   90.00
#
_symmetry.space_group_name_H-M   'P 1'
#
loop_
_entity.id
_entity.type
_entity.pdbx_description
1 polymer ?
#
loop_
_entity_poly.entity_id
_entity_poly.type
_entity_poly.pdbx_seq_one_letter_code
_entity_poly.pdbx_strand_id
1 'polypeptide(L)'
;MREQPISEAVPLRWYSDLLEDADFYRGQEHEISKERAIPALVKAVAGSKEVRFFVVHLLDPDTLKRALIEIVLDPMAGEAVGVASTETDVVGWVDDDGLKQPVLRDVWTDPIRFRSAPDFELALDHYLAILQERGDL
;
A
#
# COMPACT_ATOMS: atom_id res chain seq x y z
N MET A 1 38.36 4.26 5.90
CA MET A 1 37.15 3.40 5.83
C MET A 1 35.97 4.27 6.19
N ARG A 2 34.98 4.40 5.31
CA ARG A 2 33.74 5.14 5.60
C ARG A 2 32.80 4.14 6.27
N GLU A 3 32.58 4.32 7.57
CA GLU A 3 31.52 3.61 8.29
C GLU A 3 30.18 4.06 7.69
N GLN A 4 29.37 3.08 7.26
CA GLN A 4 27.99 3.33 6.89
C GLN A 4 27.21 3.71 8.16
N PRO A 5 26.30 4.69 8.13
CA PRO A 5 25.48 4.96 9.29
C PRO A 5 24.55 3.77 9.53
N ILE A 6 24.63 3.23 10.74
CA ILE A 6 23.70 2.25 11.29
C ILE A 6 22.30 2.86 11.18
N SER A 7 21.38 2.15 10.51
CA SER A 7 19.99 2.55 10.39
C SER A 7 19.41 2.73 11.79
N GLU A 8 19.25 3.99 12.19
CA GLU A 8 18.74 4.36 13.49
C GLU A 8 17.27 3.95 13.58
N ALA A 9 16.91 3.15 14.58
CA ALA A 9 15.53 2.80 14.86
C ALA A 9 14.77 4.08 15.24
N VAL A 10 13.91 4.56 14.35
CA VAL A 10 13.16 5.80 14.55
C VAL A 10 12.12 5.59 15.66
N PRO A 11 12.17 6.37 16.77
CA PRO A 11 11.19 6.25 17.83
C PRO A 11 9.79 6.63 17.35
N LEU A 12 8.77 5.86 17.77
CA LEU A 12 7.32 6.05 17.54
C LEU A 12 6.73 7.43 17.96
N ARG A 13 7.56 8.41 18.36
CA ARG A 13 7.13 9.70 18.91
C ARG A 13 6.85 10.79 17.86
N TRP A 14 6.85 10.47 16.56
CA TRP A 14 6.47 11.41 15.49
C TRP A 14 4.99 11.32 15.09
N TYR A 15 4.17 10.52 15.80
CA TYR A 15 2.77 10.26 15.46
C TYR A 15 1.74 11.11 16.23
N SER A 16 2.14 12.04 17.12
CA SER A 16 1.19 12.65 18.07
C SER A 16 0.52 13.96 17.64
N ASP A 17 0.93 14.59 16.53
CA ASP A 17 0.57 16.01 16.30
C ASP A 17 -0.34 16.23 15.06
N LEU A 18 -0.94 15.18 14.50
CA LEU A 18 -1.76 15.24 13.27
C LEU A 18 -3.16 14.61 13.45
N LEU A 19 -3.70 14.65 14.67
CA LEU A 19 -5.03 14.13 15.00
C LEU A 19 -6.11 15.20 14.86
N GLU A 20 -6.54 15.51 13.64
CA GLU A 20 -7.88 16.05 13.38
C GLU A 20 -8.44 15.43 12.09
N ASP A 21 -9.50 14.62 12.24
CA ASP A 21 -10.48 14.21 11.21
C ASP A 21 -10.05 13.32 10.02
N ALA A 22 -9.31 12.23 10.24
CA ALA A 22 -9.25 11.13 9.27
C ALA A 22 -9.44 9.77 9.94
N ASP A 23 -10.39 8.97 9.44
CA ASP A 23 -10.67 7.60 9.91
C ASP A 23 -9.43 6.67 9.80
N PHE A 24 -8.39 7.10 9.07
CA PHE A 24 -7.08 6.44 8.98
C PHE A 24 -5.95 7.48 8.99
N TYR A 25 -4.87 7.22 9.72
CA TYR A 25 -3.60 7.92 9.54
C TYR A 25 -2.99 7.51 8.20
N ARG A 26 -2.95 8.44 7.27
CA ARG A 26 -2.42 8.23 5.93
C ARG A 26 -0.94 8.58 5.86
N GLY A 27 -0.13 7.60 5.45
CA GLY A 27 1.27 7.84 5.10
C GLY A 27 1.42 8.60 3.78
N GLN A 28 2.64 9.05 3.49
CA GLN A 28 2.94 9.70 2.22
C GLN A 28 2.75 8.70 1.07
N GLU A 29 2.02 9.11 0.02
CA GLU A 29 1.96 8.35 -1.21
C GLU A 29 3.27 8.42 -1.98
N HIS A 30 3.61 7.31 -2.63
CA HIS A 30 4.79 7.22 -3.46
C HIS A 30 4.44 6.66 -4.83
N GLU A 31 4.79 7.39 -5.88
CA GLU A 31 4.80 6.82 -7.23
C GLU A 31 5.93 5.77 -7.31
N ILE A 32 5.59 4.58 -7.80
CA ILE A 32 6.49 3.44 -7.93
C ILE A 32 6.62 3.03 -9.38
N SER A 33 7.72 2.37 -9.72
CA SER A 33 7.89 1.79 -11.04
C SER A 33 7.06 0.51 -11.17
N LYS A 34 6.73 0.13 -12.42
CA LYS A 34 6.00 -1.09 -12.73
C LYS A 34 6.66 -2.35 -12.17
N GLU A 35 7.99 -2.37 -12.06
CA GLU A 35 8.78 -3.50 -11.56
C GLU A 35 8.64 -3.67 -10.03
N ARG A 36 8.25 -2.60 -9.32
CA ARG A 36 8.02 -2.61 -7.88
C ARG A 36 6.56 -2.88 -7.52
N ALA A 37 5.63 -2.63 -8.45
CA ALA A 37 4.21 -2.88 -8.25
C ALA A 37 3.92 -4.39 -8.17
N ILE A 38 2.86 -4.76 -7.47
CA ILE A 38 2.54 -6.17 -7.32
C ILE A 38 2.18 -6.82 -8.67
N PRO A 39 2.57 -8.09 -8.90
CA PRO A 39 2.35 -8.75 -10.18
C PRO A 39 0.88 -8.82 -10.62
N ALA A 40 -0.06 -8.95 -9.68
CA ALA A 40 -1.48 -9.00 -9.96
C ALA A 40 -1.98 -7.67 -10.55
N LEU A 41 -1.55 -6.54 -9.98
CA LEU A 41 -1.88 -5.20 -10.45
C LEU A 41 -1.27 -4.94 -11.83
N VAL A 42 0.00 -5.30 -12.03
CA VAL A 42 0.68 -5.20 -13.32
C VAL A 42 -0.04 -6.00 -14.41
N LYS A 43 -0.49 -7.21 -14.07
CA LYS A 43 -1.27 -8.06 -14.99
C LYS A 43 -2.63 -7.45 -15.31
N ALA A 44 -3.28 -6.80 -14.33
CA ALA A 44 -4.59 -6.20 -14.50
C ALA A 44 -4.60 -5.02 -15.49
N VAL A 45 -3.45 -4.36 -15.72
CA VAL A 45 -3.29 -3.28 -16.70
C VAL A 45 -2.43 -3.68 -17.90
N ALA A 46 -2.26 -4.99 -18.14
CA ALA A 46 -1.52 -5.47 -19.30
C ALA A 46 -2.21 -4.99 -20.60
N GLY A 47 -1.54 -4.09 -21.34
CA GLY A 47 -2.05 -3.50 -22.58
C GLY A 47 -2.41 -2.02 -22.48
N SER A 48 -2.56 -1.48 -21.26
CA SER A 48 -2.68 -0.04 -21.02
C SER A 48 -1.37 0.67 -21.33
N LYS A 49 -1.47 1.94 -21.75
CA LYS A 49 -0.33 2.81 -22.04
C LYS A 49 -0.28 3.95 -21.04
N GLU A 50 0.93 4.39 -20.71
CA GLU A 50 1.16 5.57 -19.84
C GLU A 50 0.50 5.47 -18.45
N VAL A 51 0.42 4.25 -17.91
CA VAL A 51 -0.10 4.02 -16.57
C VAL A 51 0.90 4.45 -15.50
N ARG A 52 0.39 4.88 -14.34
CA ARG A 52 1.19 5.32 -13.19
C ARG A 52 0.82 4.52 -11.97
N PHE A 53 1.80 3.93 -11.29
CA PHE A 53 1.60 3.07 -10.12
C PHE A 53 1.94 3.86 -8.86
N PHE A 54 1.11 3.70 -7.83
CA PHE A 54 1.25 4.36 -6.55
C PHE A 54 1.09 3.36 -5.43
N VAL A 55 1.75 3.64 -4.31
CA VAL A 55 1.60 2.91 -3.07
C VAL A 55 1.37 3.88 -1.92
N VAL A 56 0.50 3.51 -0.99
CA VAL A 56 0.22 4.25 0.23
C VAL A 56 -0.01 3.31 1.40
N HIS A 57 0.48 3.70 2.58
CA HIS A 57 0.22 3.01 3.83
C HIS A 57 -0.89 3.74 4.59
N LEU A 58 -1.85 2.98 5.10
CA LEU A 58 -2.88 3.47 6.00
C LEU A 58 -2.77 2.77 7.35
N LEU A 59 -3.04 3.51 8.42
CA LEU A 59 -3.09 3.00 9.78
C LEU A 59 -4.40 3.45 10.42
N ASP A 60 -5.25 2.48 10.78
CA ASP A 60 -6.43 2.76 11.60
C ASP A 60 -5.95 3.24 12.99
N PRO A 61 -6.26 4.47 13.42
CA PRO A 61 -5.79 4.99 14.70
C PRO A 61 -6.43 4.28 15.90
N ASP A 62 -7.63 3.72 15.73
CA ASP A 62 -8.39 3.08 16.80
C ASP A 62 -7.99 1.63 16.98
N THR A 63 -7.82 0.89 15.88
CA THR A 63 -7.49 -0.55 15.93
C THR A 63 -6.00 -0.83 15.72
N LEU A 64 -5.21 0.17 15.32
CA LEU A 64 -3.81 0.04 14.88
C LEU A 64 -3.62 -0.96 13.72
N LYS A 65 -4.71 -1.24 12.98
CA LYS A 65 -4.64 -2.10 11.80
C LYS A 65 -3.95 -1.33 10.69
N ARG A 66 -3.06 -2.01 9.97
CA ARG A 66 -2.34 -1.44 8.84
C ARG A 66 -2.95 -1.97 7.56
N ALA A 67 -3.13 -1.07 6.60
CA ALA A 67 -3.42 -1.44 5.23
C ALA A 67 -2.30 -0.90 4.33
N LEU A 68 -1.86 -1.72 3.39
CA LEU A 68 -1.02 -1.32 2.28
C LEU A 68 -1.88 -1.32 1.02
N ILE A 69 -1.94 -0.18 0.34
CA ILE A 69 -2.73 -0.03 -0.88
C ILE A 69 -1.79 0.28 -2.03
N GLU A 70 -1.95 -0.46 -3.14
CA GLU A 70 -1.37 -0.08 -4.42
C GLU A 70 -2.48 0.27 -5.41
N ILE A 71 -2.33 1.40 -6.11
CA ILE A 71 -3.26 1.85 -7.14
C ILE A 71 -2.47 2.12 -8.41
N VAL A 72 -3.03 1.70 -9.54
CA VAL A 72 -2.57 2.10 -10.86
C VAL A 72 -3.62 2.97 -11.52
N LEU A 73 -3.20 4.12 -12.02
CA LEU A 73 -4.03 5.03 -12.81
C LEU A 73 -3.80 4.79 -14.30
N ASP A 74 -4.87 4.72 -15.07
CA ASP A 74 -4.89 4.74 -16.54
C ASP A 74 -5.61 6.01 -17.01
N PRO A 75 -4.87 7.12 -17.20
CA PRO A 75 -5.46 8.39 -17.62
C PRO A 75 -6.16 8.33 -18.98
N MET A 76 -5.66 7.48 -19.90
CA MET A 76 -6.24 7.35 -21.24
C MET A 76 -7.58 6.64 -21.21
N ALA A 77 -7.70 5.60 -20.37
CA ALA A 77 -8.95 4.88 -20.20
C ALA A 77 -9.94 5.63 -19.28
N GLY A 78 -9.46 6.55 -18.44
CA GLY A 78 -10.26 7.14 -17.36
C GLY A 78 -10.64 6.10 -16.32
N GLU A 79 -9.71 5.20 -16.02
CA GLU A 79 -9.88 4.07 -15.12
C GLU A 79 -8.72 3.98 -14.14
N ALA A 80 -8.97 3.33 -13.01
CA ALA A 80 -7.95 2.95 -12.04
C ALA A 80 -8.15 1.48 -11.64
N VAL A 81 -7.08 0.86 -11.16
CA VAL A 81 -7.15 -0.47 -10.55
C VAL A 81 -6.47 -0.41 -9.19
N GLY A 82 -7.12 -0.92 -8.16
CA GLY A 82 -6.61 -0.95 -6.79
C GLY A 82 -6.47 -2.37 -6.25
N VAL A 83 -5.50 -2.57 -5.38
CA VAL A 83 -5.30 -3.75 -4.53
C VAL A 83 -4.93 -3.31 -3.13
N ALA A 84 -5.35 -4.09 -2.13
CA ALA A 84 -5.05 -3.83 -0.73
C ALA A 84 -4.47 -5.07 -0.05
N SER A 85 -3.66 -4.85 0.98
CA SER A 85 -3.19 -5.86 1.92
C SER A 85 -3.44 -5.36 3.34
N THR A 86 -4.30 -6.04 4.09
CA THR A 86 -4.54 -5.80 5.52
C THR A 86 -3.95 -6.90 6.41
N GLU A 87 -3.40 -7.95 5.79
CA GLU A 87 -2.90 -9.16 6.43
C GLU A 87 -1.51 -9.53 5.91
N THR A 88 -0.72 -10.19 6.76
CA THR A 88 0.58 -10.74 6.38
C THR A 88 0.66 -12.21 6.74
N ASP A 89 1.15 -13.02 5.80
CA ASP A 89 1.38 -14.44 5.97
C ASP A 89 2.83 -14.73 6.32
N VAL A 90 3.05 -15.76 7.15
CA VAL A 90 4.39 -16.33 7.37
C VAL A 90 4.67 -17.38 6.29
N VAL A 91 5.54 -17.06 5.35
CA VAL A 91 5.90 -17.95 4.23
C VAL A 91 7.15 -18.78 4.47
N GLY A 92 7.83 -18.54 5.59
CA GLY A 92 9.05 -19.27 5.95
C GLY A 92 9.67 -18.76 7.24
N TRP A 93 10.80 -19.35 7.58
CA TRP A 93 11.61 -18.99 8.74
C TRP A 93 13.07 -18.96 8.33
N VAL A 94 13.79 -17.93 8.77
CA VAL A 94 15.25 -17.81 8.58
C VAL A 94 15.92 -17.71 9.94
N ASP A 95 17.08 -18.35 10.07
CA ASP A 95 17.91 -18.21 11.26
C ASP A 95 18.74 -16.93 11.14
N ASP A 96 18.56 -16.02 12.09
CA ASP A 96 19.31 -14.76 12.20
C ASP A 96 19.82 -14.61 13.63
N ASP A 97 21.15 -14.64 13.79
CA ASP A 97 21.85 -14.61 15.08
C ASP A 97 21.30 -15.59 16.15
N GLY A 98 20.92 -16.80 15.73
CA GLY A 98 20.37 -17.83 16.60
C GLY A 98 18.89 -17.63 16.98
N LEU A 99 18.23 -16.62 16.44
CA LEU A 99 16.79 -16.41 16.53
C LEU A 99 16.12 -16.79 15.20
N LYS A 100 15.04 -17.58 15.29
CA LYS A 100 14.19 -17.85 14.13
C LYS A 100 13.30 -16.65 13.85
N GLN A 101 13.57 -15.95 12.74
CA GLN A 101 12.78 -14.83 12.28
C GLN A 101 11.79 -15.29 11.21
N PRO A 102 10.50 -14.91 11.30
CA PRO A 102 9.52 -15.23 10.26
C PRO A 102 9.79 -14.40 9.00
N VAL A 103 9.66 -15.04 7.84
CA VAL A 103 9.59 -14.34 6.56
C VAL A 103 8.13 -14.01 6.30
N LEU A 104 7.81 -12.71 6.28
CA LEU A 104 6.45 -12.22 6.08
C LEU A 104 6.20 -11.89 4.61
N ARG A 105 4.95 -12.08 4.18
CA ARG A 105 4.47 -11.68 2.86
C ARG A 105 3.06 -11.08 2.98
N ASP A 106 2.83 -9.96 2.31
CA ASP A 106 1.51 -9.35 2.19
C ASP A 106 0.50 -10.27 1.46
N VAL A 107 -0.71 -10.36 2.02
CA VAL A 107 -1.85 -11.05 1.43
C VAL A 107 -2.72 -10.01 0.72
N TRP A 108 -2.68 -10.04 -0.60
CA TRP A 108 -3.34 -9.04 -1.44
C TRP A 108 -4.75 -9.46 -1.83
N THR A 109 -5.67 -8.50 -1.84
CA THR A 109 -6.99 -8.64 -2.47
C THR A 109 -6.85 -8.85 -3.97
N ASP A 110 -7.90 -9.38 -4.60
CA ASP A 110 -7.99 -9.37 -6.06
C ASP A 110 -8.01 -7.92 -6.59
N PRO A 111 -7.43 -7.65 -7.78
CA PRO A 111 -7.48 -6.33 -8.40
C PRO A 111 -8.90 -5.88 -8.69
N ILE A 112 -9.25 -4.69 -8.20
CA ILE A 112 -10.55 -4.08 -8.43
C ILE A 112 -10.39 -2.92 -9.40
N ARG A 113 -11.06 -3.00 -10.54
CA ARG A 113 -11.08 -1.94 -11.54
C ARG A 113 -12.29 -1.04 -11.33
N PHE A 114 -12.07 0.27 -11.41
CA PHE A 114 -13.11 1.28 -11.22
C PHE A 114 -12.85 2.52 -12.08
N ARG A 115 -13.88 3.35 -12.26
CA ARG A 115 -13.77 4.63 -12.95
C ARG A 115 -13.16 5.67 -12.02
N SER A 116 -12.15 6.39 -12.51
CA SER A 116 -11.56 7.49 -11.75
C SER A 116 -10.96 8.54 -12.68
N ALA A 117 -10.86 9.77 -12.18
CA ALA A 117 -10.01 10.79 -12.79
C ALA A 117 -8.52 10.36 -12.67
N PRO A 118 -7.60 10.94 -13.46
CA PRO A 118 -6.17 10.66 -13.36
C PRO A 118 -5.50 11.32 -12.14
N ASP A 119 -6.23 11.41 -11.04
CA ASP A 119 -5.81 11.99 -9.78
C ASP A 119 -5.75 10.88 -8.73
N PHE A 120 -4.61 10.79 -8.03
CA PHE A 120 -4.37 9.72 -7.08
C PHE A 120 -5.27 9.83 -5.85
N GLU A 121 -5.44 11.04 -5.31
CA GLU A 121 -6.27 11.30 -4.13
C GLU A 121 -7.70 10.80 -4.38
N LEU A 122 -8.31 11.26 -5.48
CA LEU A 122 -9.66 10.88 -5.83
C LEU A 122 -9.78 9.37 -6.11
N ALA A 123 -8.77 8.76 -6.75
CA ALA A 123 -8.76 7.33 -6.98
C ALA A 123 -8.65 6.53 -5.67
N LEU A 124 -7.87 7.01 -4.71
CA LEU A 124 -7.74 6.40 -3.39
C LEU A 124 -9.07 6.48 -2.63
N ASP A 125 -9.70 7.64 -2.58
CA ASP A 125 -11.00 7.82 -1.91
C ASP A 125 -12.07 6.88 -2.48
N HIS A 126 -12.17 6.80 -3.81
CA HIS A 126 -13.06 5.84 -4.47
C HIS A 126 -12.74 4.39 -4.12
N TYR A 127 -11.45 4.04 -4.07
CA TYR A 127 -11.04 2.68 -3.76
C TYR A 127 -11.35 2.31 -2.30
N LEU A 128 -11.13 3.23 -1.35
CA LEU A 128 -11.47 3.04 0.05
C LEU A 128 -12.97 2.84 0.25
N ALA A 129 -13.81 3.62 -0.41
CA ALA A 129 -15.26 3.42 -0.38
C ALA A 129 -15.64 2.01 -0.86
N ILE A 130 -15.01 1.52 -1.94
CA ILE A 130 -15.26 0.16 -2.44
C ILE A 130 -14.83 -0.92 -1.43
N LEU A 131 -13.70 -0.73 -0.75
CA LEU A 131 -13.23 -1.70 0.25
C LEU A 131 -14.13 -1.73 1.49
N GLN A 132 -14.59 -0.56 1.95
CA GLN A 132 -15.57 -0.45 3.05
C GLN A 132 -16.90 -1.15 2.69
N GLU A 133 -17.42 -0.95 1.47
CA GLU A 133 -18.63 -1.61 1.00
C GLU A 133 -18.50 -3.14 0.95
N ARG A 134 -17.28 -3.65 0.73
CA ARG A 134 -16.97 -5.09 0.69
C ARG A 134 -16.66 -5.68 2.07
N GLY A 135 -16.38 -4.85 3.07
CA GLY A 135 -15.89 -5.28 4.38
C GLY A 135 -14.43 -5.76 4.35
N ASP A 136 -13.66 -5.30 3.36
CA ASP A 136 -12.23 -5.59 3.21
C ASP A 136 -11.34 -4.60 3.99
N LEU A 137 -11.94 -3.53 4.54
CA LEU A 137 -11.37 -2.54 5.45
C LEU A 137 -12.31 -2.27 6.63
#